data_AF-A0AAD1MU04-F1
#
_entry.id   AF-A0AAD1MU04-F1
#
_cell.length_a   1.000
_cell.length_b   1.000
_cell.length_c   1.000
_cell.angle_alpha   90.00
_cell.angle_beta   90.00
_cell.angle_gamma   90.00
#
_symmetry.space_group_name_H-M   'P 1'
#
loop_
_entity.id
_entity.type
_entity.pdbx_description
1 polymer ?
#
loop_
_entity_poly.entity_id
_entity_poly.type
_entity_poly.pdbx_seq_one_letter_code
_entity_poly.pdbx_strand_id
1 'polypeptide(L)'
;MSTRRQALCCECGNTRTCERPRNYRMENYWFNYPINNDWHREVGDLKCSACGRITRHALLNPANDSYYRDHAEVLQQLALGFSNNGHFSEERLSDIRRAYRQAFPRNPFTRHKWWRSDEDAARAAGHTQFPAMCGEMLDVPEKRYPGGDVTELRAPSQINDLDELNFERLDVETGMYWDVGDCVNCLAYRNAWLVNKRREELKYLFIKMAASTESLDAAQVQKIWSVLQEIPCDR
;
A
#
# COMPACT_ATOMS: atom_id res chain seq x y z
N MET A 1 18.50 -25.21 -12.50
CA MET A 1 18.03 -24.75 -13.82
C MET A 1 18.15 -23.23 -13.86
N SER A 2 18.85 -22.65 -14.84
CA SER A 2 18.91 -21.19 -14.99
C SER A 2 17.55 -20.72 -15.51
N THR A 3 16.78 -20.04 -14.67
CA THR A 3 15.51 -19.43 -15.06
C THR A 3 15.82 -18.22 -15.93
N ARG A 4 15.42 -18.29 -17.20
CA ARG A 4 15.54 -17.16 -18.14
C ARG A 4 14.62 -16.03 -17.68
N ARG A 5 15.18 -14.89 -17.28
CA ARG A 5 14.44 -13.71 -16.79
C ARG A 5 14.35 -12.64 -17.88
N GLN A 6 13.35 -11.78 -17.79
CA GLN A 6 13.33 -10.53 -18.56
C GLN A 6 14.16 -9.46 -17.83
N ALA A 7 14.73 -8.53 -18.58
CA ALA A 7 15.55 -7.45 -18.06
C ALA A 7 15.27 -6.18 -18.86
N LEU A 8 15.02 -5.07 -18.15
CA LEU A 8 14.71 -3.76 -18.70
C LEU A 8 15.92 -2.85 -18.58
N CYS A 9 16.40 -2.26 -19.67
CA CYS A 9 17.51 -1.31 -19.60
C CYS A 9 17.09 -0.05 -18.83
N CYS A 10 17.81 0.31 -17.78
CA CYS A 10 17.50 1.47 -16.94
C CYS A 10 17.73 2.82 -17.64
N GLU A 11 18.40 2.83 -18.79
CA GLU A 11 18.69 4.06 -19.55
C GLU A 11 17.71 4.32 -20.70
N CYS A 12 17.30 3.27 -21.42
CA CYS A 12 16.48 3.40 -22.64
C CYS A 12 15.18 2.60 -22.61
N GLY A 13 14.91 1.85 -21.55
CA GLY A 13 13.69 1.04 -21.43
C GLY A 13 13.63 -0.17 -22.36
N ASN A 14 14.68 -0.49 -23.12
CA ASN A 14 14.66 -1.66 -24.00
C ASN A 14 14.66 -2.97 -23.18
N THR A 15 13.69 -3.83 -23.45
CA THR A 15 13.52 -5.12 -22.78
C THR A 15 14.28 -6.23 -23.50
N ARG A 16 14.91 -7.12 -22.74
CA ARG A 16 15.60 -8.30 -23.27
C ARG A 16 15.51 -9.48 -22.31
N THR A 17 15.93 -10.66 -22.75
CA THR A 17 16.11 -11.81 -21.86
C THR A 17 17.53 -11.89 -21.31
N CYS A 18 17.64 -12.44 -20.11
CA CYS A 18 18.88 -12.63 -19.38
C CYS A 18 18.85 -13.96 -18.61
N GLU A 19 19.94 -14.73 -18.68
CA GLU A 19 20.12 -15.95 -17.89
C GLU A 19 21.11 -15.75 -16.74
N ARG A 20 22.13 -14.90 -16.93
CA ARG A 20 23.14 -14.57 -15.91
C ARG A 20 23.68 -13.15 -16.11
N PRO A 21 23.21 -12.17 -15.33
CA PRO A 21 23.72 -10.81 -15.43
C PRO A 21 25.10 -10.69 -14.75
N ARG A 22 25.91 -9.74 -15.22
CA ARG A 22 27.16 -9.37 -14.53
C ARG A 22 26.82 -8.44 -13.36
N ASN A 23 27.69 -8.42 -12.33
CA ASN A 23 27.51 -7.56 -11.15
C ASN A 23 26.09 -7.62 -10.57
N TYR A 24 25.52 -8.83 -10.54
CA TYR A 24 24.17 -9.07 -10.05
C TYR A 24 24.05 -8.53 -8.62
N ARG A 25 23.10 -7.62 -8.43
CA ARG A 25 22.68 -7.16 -7.11
C ARG A 25 21.28 -7.68 -6.88
N MET A 26 21.19 -8.60 -5.94
CA MET A 26 19.91 -9.08 -5.44
C MET A 26 19.17 -7.91 -4.79
N GLU A 27 17.85 -7.87 -4.97
CA GLU A 27 16.98 -7.06 -4.12
C GLU A 27 17.11 -7.57 -2.67
N ASN A 28 16.95 -6.70 -1.69
CA ASN A 28 16.91 -7.13 -0.29
C ASN A 28 15.56 -7.79 0.04
N TYR A 29 15.30 -8.93 -0.62
CA TYR A 29 14.06 -9.69 -0.47
C TYR A 29 13.82 -10.06 0.99
N TRP A 30 12.61 -9.78 1.45
CA TRP A 30 12.09 -10.02 2.80
C TRP A 30 12.97 -9.45 3.91
N PHE A 31 13.82 -8.47 3.57
CA PHE A 31 14.85 -7.95 4.46
C PHE A 31 15.70 -9.06 5.09
N ASN A 32 16.17 -10.04 4.32
CA ASN A 32 17.16 -11.01 4.84
C ASN A 32 18.52 -10.34 5.18
N TYR A 33 18.73 -9.10 4.75
CA TYR A 33 19.87 -8.25 5.05
C TYR A 33 19.44 -6.98 5.82
N PRO A 34 20.39 -6.23 6.42
CA PRO A 34 20.08 -4.94 7.05
C PRO A 34 19.26 -4.05 6.10
N ILE A 35 18.21 -3.43 6.66
CA ILE A 35 17.32 -2.60 5.86
C ILE A 35 18.10 -1.37 5.37
N ASN A 36 18.36 -1.32 4.07
CA ASN A 36 18.89 -0.14 3.39
C ASN A 36 17.75 0.56 2.65
N ASN A 37 17.83 1.88 2.55
CA ASN A 37 16.82 2.69 1.85
C ASN A 37 16.96 2.63 0.32
N ASP A 38 17.85 1.77 -0.19
CA ASP A 38 17.96 1.48 -1.61
C ASP A 38 16.85 0.48 -1.96
N TRP A 39 15.64 0.98 -2.22
CA TRP A 39 14.50 0.21 -2.72
C TRP A 39 14.72 -0.26 -4.17
N HIS A 40 15.96 -0.68 -4.52
CA HIS A 40 16.29 -1.15 -5.85
C HIS A 40 15.63 -2.50 -6.10
N ARG A 41 15.00 -2.63 -7.26
CA ARG A 41 14.68 -3.95 -7.82
C ARG A 41 15.97 -4.70 -8.09
N GLU A 42 15.91 -6.02 -8.20
CA GLU A 42 17.07 -6.79 -8.65
C GLU A 42 17.70 -6.16 -9.91
N VAL A 43 19.00 -5.89 -9.88
CA VAL A 43 19.71 -5.26 -11.01
C VAL A 43 20.90 -6.09 -11.44
N GLY A 44 21.30 -5.89 -12.68
CA GLY A 44 22.56 -6.40 -13.19
C GLY A 44 23.00 -5.69 -14.47
N ASP A 45 24.25 -5.90 -14.82
CA ASP A 45 24.87 -5.27 -15.99
C ASP A 45 24.78 -6.19 -17.20
N LEU A 46 24.23 -5.65 -18.29
CA LEU A 46 24.03 -6.35 -19.56
C LEU A 46 24.38 -5.42 -20.73
N LYS A 47 24.83 -5.98 -21.85
CA LYS A 47 24.98 -5.21 -23.09
C LYS A 47 23.59 -4.87 -23.64
N CYS A 48 23.22 -3.60 -23.67
CA CYS A 48 21.95 -3.18 -24.27
C CYS A 48 22.10 -3.17 -25.81
N SER A 49 21.18 -3.84 -26.52
CA SER A 49 21.17 -3.81 -27.99
C SER A 49 20.84 -2.43 -28.55
N ALA A 50 19.98 -1.66 -27.86
CA ALA A 50 19.63 -0.30 -28.24
C ALA A 50 20.75 0.72 -27.90
N CYS A 51 21.38 0.63 -26.71
CA CYS A 51 22.46 1.56 -26.34
C CYS A 51 23.83 1.19 -26.92
N GLY A 52 24.01 -0.03 -27.44
CA GLY A 52 25.28 -0.53 -27.95
C GLY A 52 26.38 -0.81 -26.90
N ARG A 53 26.19 -0.40 -25.64
CA ARG A 53 27.14 -0.54 -24.53
C ARG A 53 26.58 -1.37 -23.36
N ILE A 54 27.44 -1.68 -22.39
CA ILE A 54 27.02 -2.29 -21.12
C ILE A 54 26.32 -1.23 -20.29
N THR A 55 25.09 -1.53 -19.86
CA THR A 55 24.27 -0.65 -19.03
C THR A 55 23.63 -1.45 -17.90
N ARG A 56 23.19 -0.75 -16.86
CA ARG A 56 22.40 -1.35 -15.77
C ARG A 56 21.01 -1.69 -16.27
N HIS A 57 20.54 -2.88 -15.91
CA HIS A 57 19.21 -3.36 -16.22
C HIS A 57 18.48 -3.80 -14.94
N ALA A 58 17.19 -3.48 -14.85
CA ALA A 58 16.28 -4.03 -13.85
C ALA A 58 15.84 -5.42 -14.30
N LEU A 59 16.06 -6.43 -13.47
CA LEU A 59 15.63 -7.80 -13.72
C LEU A 59 14.17 -7.92 -13.30
N LEU A 60 13.35 -8.44 -14.22
CA LEU A 60 11.92 -8.59 -14.02
C LEU A 60 11.62 -10.01 -13.57
N ASN A 61 10.88 -10.13 -12.48
CA ASN A 61 10.36 -11.41 -12.04
C ASN A 61 9.37 -11.96 -13.09
N PRO A 62 9.34 -13.29 -13.31
CA PRO A 62 8.42 -13.89 -14.27
C PRO A 62 6.97 -13.52 -13.94
N ALA A 63 6.16 -13.28 -14.96
CA ALA A 63 4.75 -12.88 -14.78
C ALA A 63 3.94 -13.88 -13.95
N ASN A 64 4.35 -15.15 -13.96
CA ASN A 64 3.68 -16.27 -13.31
C ASN A 64 4.17 -16.49 -11.86
N ASP A 65 5.19 -15.74 -11.42
CA ASP A 65 5.77 -15.85 -10.09
C ASP A 65 5.16 -14.79 -9.18
N SER A 66 3.90 -15.04 -8.78
CA SER A 66 3.08 -14.08 -8.02
C SER A 66 3.67 -13.74 -6.65
N TYR A 67 4.51 -14.60 -6.09
CA TYR A 67 5.07 -14.43 -4.75
C TYR A 67 6.13 -13.31 -4.70
N TYR A 68 6.87 -13.08 -5.79
CA TYR A 68 7.97 -12.12 -5.84
C TYR A 68 7.68 -10.87 -6.68
N ARG A 69 6.55 -10.84 -7.42
CA ARG A 69 6.20 -9.72 -8.29
C ARG A 69 5.88 -8.44 -7.50
N ASP A 70 5.26 -8.60 -6.34
CA ASP A 70 4.67 -7.50 -5.56
C ASP A 70 5.40 -7.26 -4.24
N HIS A 71 6.65 -7.73 -4.11
CA HIS A 71 7.40 -7.68 -2.85
C HIS A 71 7.54 -6.26 -2.28
N ALA A 72 7.95 -5.29 -3.10
CA ALA A 72 8.05 -3.89 -2.66
C ALA A 72 6.68 -3.30 -2.25
N GLU A 73 5.60 -3.70 -2.92
CA GLU A 73 4.24 -3.29 -2.56
C GLU A 73 3.80 -3.93 -1.25
N VAL A 74 4.09 -5.21 -1.02
CA VAL A 74 3.85 -5.90 0.25
C VAL A 74 4.61 -5.21 1.38
N LEU A 75 5.89 -4.88 1.18
CA LEU A 75 6.67 -4.17 2.19
C LEU A 75 6.12 -2.76 2.48
N GLN A 76 5.70 -2.04 1.45
CA GLN A 76 5.01 -0.77 1.62
C GLN A 76 3.73 -0.96 2.43
N GLN A 77 2.89 -1.94 2.09
CA GLN A 77 1.68 -2.25 2.84
C GLN A 77 2.00 -2.55 4.32
N LEU A 78 3.00 -3.38 4.60
CA LEU A 78 3.44 -3.67 5.98
C LEU A 78 3.93 -2.41 6.71
N ALA A 79 4.72 -1.57 6.04
CA ALA A 79 5.17 -0.28 6.59
C ALA A 79 4.01 0.69 6.88
N LEU A 80 2.93 0.58 6.11
CA LEU A 80 1.70 1.37 6.30
C LEU A 80 0.73 0.75 7.31
N GLY A 81 1.08 -0.38 7.94
CA GLY A 81 0.28 -1.02 8.98
C GLY A 81 -0.77 -2.02 8.48
N PHE A 82 -0.69 -2.45 7.21
CA PHE A 82 -1.54 -3.54 6.71
C PHE A 82 -1.19 -4.86 7.39
N SER A 83 -2.12 -5.84 7.30
CA SER A 83 -1.95 -7.15 7.91
C SER A 83 -0.62 -7.79 7.50
N ASN A 84 0.13 -8.17 8.53
CA ASN A 84 1.37 -8.90 8.39
C ASN A 84 1.17 -10.41 8.18
N ASN A 85 -0.05 -10.93 8.35
CA ASN A 85 -0.38 -12.37 8.23
C ASN A 85 0.58 -13.31 9.00
N GLY A 86 1.25 -12.79 10.05
CA GLY A 86 2.25 -13.52 10.83
C GLY A 86 3.63 -13.68 10.18
N HIS A 87 3.93 -13.00 9.07
CA HIS A 87 5.22 -13.15 8.38
C HIS A 87 6.41 -12.55 9.14
N PHE A 88 6.20 -11.47 9.89
CA PHE A 88 7.24 -10.75 10.63
C PHE A 88 6.95 -10.62 12.13
N SER A 89 7.99 -10.48 12.96
CA SER A 89 7.84 -10.06 14.37
C SER A 89 7.50 -8.56 14.46
N GLU A 90 6.95 -8.11 15.58
CA GLU A 90 6.63 -6.68 15.79
C GLU A 90 7.89 -5.80 15.76
N GLU A 91 9.01 -6.29 16.31
CA GLU A 91 10.31 -5.62 16.23
C GLU A 91 10.71 -5.42 14.77
N ARG A 92 10.55 -6.47 13.94
CA ARG A 92 10.88 -6.39 12.52
C ARG A 92 9.95 -5.42 11.78
N LEU A 93 8.66 -5.42 12.08
CA LEU A 93 7.72 -4.45 11.53
C LEU A 93 8.09 -3.02 11.90
N SER A 94 8.54 -2.77 13.13
CA SER A 94 9.03 -1.47 13.57
C SER A 94 10.21 -0.99 12.73
N ASP A 95 11.19 -1.87 12.45
CA ASP A 95 12.31 -1.56 11.56
C ASP A 95 11.85 -1.22 10.13
N ILE A 96 10.93 -2.00 9.57
CA ILE A 96 10.38 -1.79 8.22
C ILE A 96 9.69 -0.42 8.15
N ARG A 97 8.84 -0.11 9.13
CA ARG A 97 8.15 1.18 9.26
C ARG A 97 9.15 2.33 9.35
N ARG A 98 10.21 2.19 10.16
CA ARG A 98 11.25 3.21 10.31
C ARG A 98 11.98 3.47 8.99
N ALA A 99 12.45 2.42 8.33
CA ALA A 99 13.20 2.54 7.08
C ALA A 99 12.36 3.14 5.94
N TYR A 100 11.12 2.69 5.79
CA TYR A 100 10.19 3.26 4.81
C TYR A 100 9.99 4.77 5.01
N ARG A 101 9.90 5.23 6.26
CA ARG A 101 9.77 6.67 6.58
C ARG A 101 11.03 7.47 6.31
N GLN A 102 12.21 6.86 6.45
CA GLN A 102 13.50 7.53 6.20
C GLN A 102 13.88 7.58 4.71
N ALA A 103 13.26 6.76 3.88
CA ALA A 103 13.68 6.59 2.48
C ALA A 103 13.25 7.74 1.55
N PHE A 104 12.19 8.47 1.87
CA PHE A 104 11.64 9.51 1.00
C PHE A 104 11.46 10.83 1.76
N PRO A 105 11.78 11.98 1.13
CA PRO A 105 11.39 13.27 1.67
C PRO A 105 9.88 13.30 1.85
N ARG A 106 9.44 13.66 3.05
CA ARG A 106 8.03 13.65 3.42
C ARG A 106 7.53 15.07 3.49
N ASN A 107 6.36 15.28 2.91
CA ASN A 107 5.61 16.51 3.11
C ASN A 107 5.17 16.60 4.58
N PRO A 108 5.72 17.53 5.37
CA PRO A 108 5.39 17.67 6.79
C PRO A 108 4.01 18.31 7.01
N PHE A 109 3.39 18.82 5.95
CA PHE A 109 2.13 19.54 5.99
C PHE A 109 0.93 18.69 5.55
N THR A 110 1.10 17.37 5.37
CA THR A 110 -0.02 16.47 5.09
C THR A 110 -0.91 16.28 6.31
N ARG A 111 -2.23 16.28 6.07
CA ARG A 111 -3.25 15.96 7.08
C ARG A 111 -3.33 14.45 7.27
N HIS A 112 -2.97 13.98 8.45
CA HIS A 112 -3.07 12.57 8.81
C HIS A 112 -4.46 12.23 9.33
N LYS A 113 -4.94 11.04 8.98
CA LYS A 113 -6.18 10.46 9.52
C LYS A 113 -5.80 9.35 10.50
N TRP A 114 -6.59 9.21 11.56
CA TRP A 114 -6.37 8.22 12.62
C TRP A 114 -7.68 7.62 13.10
N TRP A 115 -7.58 6.49 13.80
CA TRP A 115 -8.73 5.89 14.48
C TRP A 115 -8.93 6.59 15.82
N ARG A 116 -10.19 6.96 16.12
CA ARG A 116 -10.54 7.55 17.42
C ARG A 116 -10.22 6.59 18.58
N SER A 117 -10.35 5.27 18.35
CA SER A 117 -9.97 4.24 19.33
C SER A 117 -8.49 4.33 19.73
N ASP A 118 -7.60 4.64 18.80
CA ASP A 118 -6.16 4.70 19.07
C ASP A 118 -5.81 5.96 19.86
N GLU A 119 -6.45 7.09 19.55
CA GLU A 119 -6.36 8.32 20.35
C GLU A 119 -6.92 8.09 21.77
N ASP A 120 -8.10 7.48 21.89
CA ASP A 120 -8.74 7.20 23.17
C ASP A 120 -7.88 6.25 24.02
N ALA A 121 -7.31 5.21 23.41
CA ALA A 121 -6.41 4.28 24.08
C ALA A 121 -5.13 4.98 24.56
N ALA A 122 -4.51 5.81 23.72
CA ALA A 122 -3.32 6.58 24.10
C ALA A 122 -3.62 7.55 25.24
N ARG A 123 -4.75 8.25 25.17
CA ARG A 123 -5.20 9.17 26.23
C ARG A 123 -5.45 8.43 27.55
N ALA A 124 -6.12 7.28 27.50
CA ALA A 124 -6.38 6.45 28.68
C ALA A 124 -5.08 5.89 29.30
N ALA A 125 -4.09 5.54 28.47
CA ALA A 125 -2.78 5.06 28.91
C ALA A 125 -1.82 6.19 29.32
N GLY A 126 -2.19 7.47 29.17
CA GLY A 126 -1.33 8.60 29.45
C GLY A 126 -0.16 8.76 28.46
N HIS A 127 -0.27 8.18 27.26
CA HIS A 127 0.71 8.37 26.20
C HIS A 127 0.58 9.76 25.56
N THR A 128 1.71 10.33 25.16
CA THR A 128 1.76 11.63 24.47
C THR A 128 1.61 11.48 22.96
N GLN A 129 1.75 10.27 22.43
CA GLN A 129 1.69 9.99 21.00
C GLN A 129 0.89 8.73 20.70
N PHE A 130 0.34 8.68 19.49
CA PHE A 130 -0.43 7.55 18.98
C PHE A 130 -0.28 7.44 17.46
N PRO A 131 -0.49 6.25 16.85
CA PRO A 131 -0.29 6.08 15.43
C PRO A 131 -1.48 6.62 14.60
N ALA A 132 -1.17 7.31 13.51
CA ALA A 132 -2.08 7.55 12.40
C ALA A 132 -2.38 6.26 11.63
N MET A 133 -3.39 6.28 10.74
CA MET A 133 -3.70 5.15 9.86
C MET A 133 -2.52 4.72 8.96
N CYS A 134 -1.61 5.64 8.63
CA CYS A 134 -0.38 5.32 7.88
C CYS A 134 0.78 4.87 8.78
N GLY A 135 0.55 4.74 10.09
CA GLY A 135 1.51 4.36 11.11
C GLY A 135 2.38 5.50 11.66
N GLU A 136 2.32 6.70 11.11
CA GLU A 136 3.06 7.86 11.64
C GLU A 136 2.59 8.22 13.05
N MET A 137 3.53 8.48 13.95
CA MET A 137 3.20 8.88 15.31
C MET A 137 2.77 10.34 15.32
N LEU A 138 1.56 10.60 15.80
CA LEU A 138 1.00 11.92 16.01
C LEU A 138 0.97 12.23 17.50
N ASP A 139 1.14 13.49 17.85
CA ASP A 139 0.92 13.94 19.22
C ASP A 139 -0.56 13.89 19.57
N VAL A 140 -0.87 13.47 20.80
CA VAL A 140 -2.24 13.47 21.32
C VAL A 140 -2.73 14.92 21.39
N PRO A 141 -3.77 15.31 20.64
CA PRO A 141 -4.23 16.68 20.65
C PRO A 141 -4.84 17.04 22.01
N GLU A 142 -4.53 18.25 22.49
CA GLU A 142 -5.06 18.76 23.75
C GLU A 142 -6.60 18.73 23.77
N LYS A 143 -7.20 19.13 22.63
CA LYS A 143 -8.65 19.13 22.43
C LYS A 143 -9.06 18.05 21.44
N ARG A 144 -10.19 17.39 21.75
CA ARG A 144 -10.81 16.44 20.82
C ARG A 144 -11.36 17.19 19.62
N TYR A 145 -10.99 16.74 18.43
CA TYR A 145 -11.59 17.23 17.19
C TYR A 145 -12.91 16.49 16.92
N PRO A 146 -13.93 17.18 16.38
CA PRO A 146 -15.09 16.50 15.84
C PRO A 146 -14.64 15.60 14.69
N GLY A 147 -15.07 14.35 14.69
CA GLY A 147 -14.75 13.37 13.65
C GLY A 147 -15.99 12.60 13.25
N GLY A 148 -16.03 12.13 12.01
CA GLY A 148 -17.12 11.32 11.45
C GLY A 148 -16.84 9.82 11.53
N ASP A 149 -17.88 9.02 11.32
CA ASP A 149 -17.73 7.56 11.24
C ASP A 149 -17.03 7.18 9.92
N VAL A 150 -16.13 6.19 9.97
CA VAL A 150 -15.37 5.74 8.79
C VAL A 150 -16.30 5.12 7.74
N THR A 151 -17.48 4.66 8.16
CA THR A 151 -18.55 4.10 7.32
C THR A 151 -19.27 5.14 6.47
N GLU A 152 -19.18 6.43 6.82
CA GLU A 152 -19.71 7.50 5.99
C GLU A 152 -18.86 7.60 4.73
N LEU A 153 -19.47 7.19 3.62
CA LEU A 153 -18.89 7.23 2.29
C LEU A 153 -18.87 8.68 1.82
N ARG A 154 -18.02 9.51 2.44
CA ARG A 154 -17.34 10.52 1.67
C ARG A 154 -16.39 9.74 0.78
N ALA A 155 -16.84 9.45 -0.44
CA ALA A 155 -15.91 9.32 -1.55
C ALA A 155 -14.90 10.46 -1.40
N PRO A 156 -13.61 10.27 -1.71
CA PRO A 156 -12.74 11.42 -1.86
C PRO A 156 -13.43 12.30 -2.90
N SER A 157 -14.18 13.30 -2.46
CA SER A 157 -14.57 14.39 -3.31
C SER A 157 -13.24 14.85 -3.84
N GLN A 158 -13.12 14.98 -5.15
CA GLN A 158 -12.03 15.77 -5.68
C GLN A 158 -11.99 17.05 -4.83
N ILE A 159 -10.81 17.37 -4.29
CA ILE A 159 -10.63 18.62 -3.57
C ILE A 159 -10.93 19.67 -4.64
N ASN A 160 -12.11 20.28 -4.54
CA ASN A 160 -12.61 21.24 -5.53
C ASN A 160 -12.37 22.68 -5.05
N ASP A 161 -11.80 22.82 -3.86
CA ASP A 161 -11.42 24.11 -3.31
C ASP A 161 -10.12 24.56 -3.99
N LEU A 162 -10.24 25.57 -4.85
CA LEU A 162 -9.12 26.14 -5.58
C LEU A 162 -8.07 26.73 -4.64
N ASP A 163 -8.49 27.21 -3.46
CA ASP A 163 -7.58 27.77 -2.47
C ASP A 163 -6.82 26.66 -1.73
N GLU A 164 -7.40 25.46 -1.55
CA GLU A 164 -6.65 24.29 -1.05
C GLU A 164 -5.73 23.69 -2.13
N LEU A 165 -6.13 23.71 -3.41
CA LEU A 165 -5.34 23.16 -4.51
C LEU A 165 -4.15 24.05 -4.94
N ASN A 166 -4.25 25.38 -4.76
CA ASN A 166 -3.19 26.32 -5.15
C ASN A 166 -2.28 26.73 -3.98
N PHE A 167 -2.40 26.08 -2.83
CA PHE A 167 -1.64 26.44 -1.63
C PHE A 167 -0.47 25.48 -1.40
N GLU A 168 0.69 25.87 -1.92
CA GLU A 168 1.97 25.27 -1.57
C GLU A 168 2.55 25.95 -0.33
N ARG A 169 3.08 25.16 0.59
CA ARG A 169 3.79 25.65 1.77
C ARG A 169 5.29 25.39 1.62
N LEU A 170 6.06 26.46 1.78
CA LEU A 170 7.52 26.37 1.87
C LEU A 170 7.92 25.69 3.17
N ASP A 171 8.62 24.57 3.06
CA ASP A 171 9.39 24.00 4.15
C ASP A 171 10.72 24.78 4.26
N VAL A 172 10.86 25.56 5.32
CA VAL A 172 12.00 26.45 5.55
C VAL A 172 13.28 25.64 5.83
N GLU A 173 13.16 24.41 6.34
CA GLU A 173 14.31 23.57 6.66
C GLU A 173 14.93 22.93 5.42
N THR A 174 14.09 22.51 4.47
CA THR A 174 14.54 21.83 3.24
C THR A 174 14.56 22.71 2.00
N GLY A 175 13.89 23.86 2.03
CA GLY A 175 13.70 24.76 0.88
C GLY A 175 12.73 24.23 -0.17
N MET A 176 12.01 23.15 0.12
CA MET A 176 11.03 22.54 -0.79
C MET A 176 9.64 23.14 -0.60
N TYR A 177 8.88 23.18 -1.69
CA TYR A 177 7.45 23.54 -1.68
C TYR A 177 6.61 22.27 -1.66
N TRP A 178 5.55 22.29 -0.85
CA TRP A 178 4.72 21.13 -0.60
C TRP A 178 3.24 21.49 -0.65
N ASP A 179 2.45 20.69 -1.37
CA ASP A 179 0.99 20.82 -1.39
C ASP A 179 0.38 20.55 -0.01
N VAL A 180 -0.58 21.36 0.42
CA VAL A 180 -1.32 21.08 1.66
C VAL A 180 -2.50 20.16 1.35
N GLY A 181 -2.41 18.88 1.73
CA GLY A 181 -3.45 17.89 1.39
C GLY A 181 -3.58 16.76 2.40
N ASP A 182 -4.50 15.84 2.13
CA ASP A 182 -4.62 14.59 2.90
C ASP A 182 -3.40 13.68 2.67
N CYS A 183 -2.94 13.00 3.72
CA CYS A 183 -1.90 12.00 3.58
C CYS A 183 -2.35 10.85 2.67
N VAL A 184 -1.70 10.70 1.52
CA VAL A 184 -1.99 9.66 0.51
C VAL A 184 -1.94 8.25 1.11
N ASN A 185 -1.01 8.00 2.03
CA ASN A 185 -0.90 6.71 2.72
C ASN A 185 -2.09 6.44 3.66
N CYS A 186 -2.56 7.45 4.39
CA CYS A 186 -3.78 7.33 5.21
C CYS A 186 -5.01 7.05 4.32
N LEU A 187 -5.11 7.70 3.16
CA LEU A 187 -6.18 7.46 2.19
C LEU A 187 -6.12 6.03 1.61
N ALA A 188 -4.94 5.57 1.21
CA ALA A 188 -4.73 4.23 0.69
C ALA A 188 -5.12 3.16 1.72
N TYR A 189 -4.64 3.30 2.97
CA TYR A 189 -5.01 2.41 4.07
C TYR A 189 -6.53 2.40 4.32
N ARG A 190 -7.15 3.59 4.45
CA ARG A 190 -8.60 3.69 4.67
C ARG A 190 -9.40 3.00 3.56
N ASN A 191 -9.02 3.24 2.31
CA ASN A 191 -9.72 2.66 1.16
C ASN A 191 -9.61 1.12 1.16
N ALA A 192 -8.41 0.59 1.42
CA ALA A 192 -8.21 -0.85 1.52
C ALA A 192 -9.01 -1.47 2.67
N TRP A 193 -9.01 -0.82 3.85
CA TRP A 193 -9.81 -1.25 4.99
C TRP A 193 -11.31 -1.26 4.66
N LEU A 194 -11.83 -0.22 4.00
CA LEU A 194 -13.23 -0.14 3.59
C LEU A 194 -13.61 -1.27 2.63
N VAL A 195 -12.77 -1.53 1.63
CA VAL A 195 -13.00 -2.64 0.69
C VAL A 195 -13.03 -3.98 1.41
N ASN A 196 -12.10 -4.22 2.35
CA ASN A 196 -12.05 -5.47 3.11
C ASN A 196 -13.27 -5.62 4.03
N LYS A 197 -13.69 -4.56 4.73
CA LYS A 197 -14.91 -4.56 5.54
C LYS A 197 -16.14 -4.87 4.70
N ARG A 198 -16.27 -4.29 3.51
CA ARG A 198 -17.37 -4.60 2.58
C ARG A 198 -17.34 -6.04 2.08
N ARG A 199 -16.15 -6.59 1.82
CA ARG A 199 -15.99 -8.01 1.47
C ARG A 199 -16.44 -8.91 2.62
N GLU A 200 -16.15 -8.56 3.87
CA GLU A 200 -16.62 -9.31 5.05
C GLU A 200 -18.12 -9.21 5.24
N GLU A 201 -18.69 -8.00 5.14
CA GLU A 201 -20.14 -7.79 5.18
C GLU A 201 -20.84 -8.58 4.07
N LEU A 202 -20.30 -8.57 2.85
CA LEU A 202 -20.81 -9.35 1.72
C LEU A 202 -20.73 -10.86 1.99
N LYS A 203 -19.60 -11.37 2.53
CA LYS A 203 -19.46 -12.77 2.94
C LYS A 203 -20.51 -13.15 3.98
N TYR A 204 -20.74 -12.30 4.98
CA TYR A 204 -21.77 -12.53 6.00
C TYR A 204 -23.17 -12.59 5.38
N LEU A 205 -23.49 -11.70 4.44
CA LEU A 205 -24.75 -11.73 3.70
C LEU A 205 -24.90 -13.03 2.89
N PHE A 206 -23.83 -13.50 2.24
CA PHE A 206 -23.85 -14.79 1.54
C PHE A 206 -24.09 -15.97 2.47
N ILE A 207 -23.45 -16.01 3.63
CA ILE A 207 -23.66 -17.07 4.64
C ILE A 207 -25.12 -17.05 5.13
N LYS A 208 -25.63 -15.86 5.47
CA LYS A 208 -27.02 -15.69 5.91
C LYS A 208 -28.00 -16.12 4.83
N MET A 209 -27.74 -15.75 3.57
CA MET A 209 -28.56 -16.15 2.43
C MET A 209 -28.54 -17.66 2.23
N ALA A 210 -27.36 -18.30 2.28
CA ALA A 210 -27.21 -19.74 2.19
C ALA A 210 -28.06 -20.47 3.26
N ALA A 211 -28.02 -20.00 4.50
CA ALA A 211 -28.81 -20.55 5.60
C ALA A 211 -30.33 -20.33 5.45
N SER A 212 -30.75 -19.31 4.70
CA SER A 212 -32.17 -18.99 4.47
C SER A 212 -32.74 -19.52 3.15
N THR A 213 -31.95 -20.24 2.35
CA THR A 213 -32.35 -20.67 0.99
C THR A 213 -33.66 -21.46 0.94
N GLU A 214 -33.93 -22.35 1.89
CA GLU A 214 -35.16 -23.16 1.96
C GLU A 214 -36.42 -22.32 2.24
N SER A 215 -36.26 -21.12 2.78
CA SER A 215 -37.35 -20.19 3.10
C SER A 215 -37.61 -19.14 2.01
N LEU A 216 -36.83 -19.15 0.93
CA LEU A 216 -36.98 -18.19 -0.16
C LEU A 216 -38.11 -18.61 -1.09
N ASP A 217 -38.92 -17.65 -1.52
CA ASP A 217 -39.93 -17.90 -2.55
C ASP A 217 -39.30 -17.94 -3.96
N ALA A 218 -40.07 -18.43 -4.93
CA ALA A 218 -39.58 -18.59 -6.31
C ALA A 218 -39.11 -17.28 -6.96
N ALA A 219 -39.73 -16.13 -6.62
CA ALA A 219 -39.35 -14.84 -7.17
C ALA A 219 -38.03 -14.34 -6.58
N GLN A 220 -37.82 -14.55 -5.28
CA GLN A 220 -36.57 -14.24 -4.59
C GLN A 220 -35.41 -15.11 -5.12
N VAL A 221 -35.64 -16.41 -5.30
CA VAL A 221 -34.66 -17.32 -5.89
C VAL A 221 -34.25 -16.87 -7.30
N GLN A 222 -35.22 -16.57 -8.17
CA GLN A 222 -34.93 -16.13 -9.54
C GLN A 222 -34.13 -14.82 -9.58
N LYS A 223 -34.44 -13.87 -8.70
CA LYS A 223 -33.73 -12.58 -8.61
C LYS A 223 -32.28 -12.74 -8.14
N ILE A 224 -32.04 -13.59 -7.13
CA ILE A 224 -30.69 -13.86 -6.65
C ILE A 224 -29.89 -14.61 -7.71
N TRP A 225 -30.52 -15.60 -8.35
CA TRP A 225 -29.90 -16.37 -9.43
C TRP A 225 -29.42 -15.50 -10.58
N SER A 226 -30.24 -14.56 -11.07
CA SER A 226 -29.87 -13.68 -12.18
C SER A 226 -28.66 -12.80 -11.83
N VAL A 227 -28.64 -12.22 -10.64
CA VAL A 227 -27.51 -11.37 -10.18
C VAL A 227 -26.22 -12.19 -10.07
N LEU A 228 -26.31 -13.43 -9.57
CA LEU A 228 -25.14 -14.31 -9.47
C LEU A 228 -24.58 -14.74 -10.82
N GLN A 229 -25.43 -14.92 -11.84
CA GLN A 229 -24.99 -15.25 -13.20
C GLN A 229 -24.28 -14.09 -13.91
N GLU A 230 -24.58 -12.84 -13.55
CA GLU A 230 -23.93 -11.66 -14.11
C GLU A 230 -22.53 -11.40 -13.54
N ILE A 231 -22.17 -12.05 -12.42
CA ILE A 231 -20.83 -11.92 -11.83
C ILE A 231 -19.88 -12.86 -12.59
N PRO A 232 -18.88 -12.34 -13.33
CA PRO A 232 -17.91 -13.18 -14.02
C PRO A 232 -17.11 -13.98 -12.98
N CYS A 233 -17.33 -15.29 -12.99
CA CYS A 233 -16.60 -16.25 -12.18
C CYS A 233 -15.57 -16.90 -13.08
N ASP A 234 -14.51 -16.16 -13.42
CA ASP A 234 -13.35 -16.76 -14.09
C ASP A 234 -12.69 -17.73 -13.09
N ARG A 235 -12.68 -19.01 -13.45
CA ARG A 235 -11.96 -20.07 -12.74
C ARG A 235 -10.48 -20.06 -13.10
#